data_AF-A0A7W0SN69-F1
#
_entry.id   AF-A0A7W0SN69-F1
#
_cell.length_a   1.000
_cell.length_b   1.000
_cell.length_c   1.000
_cell.angle_alpha   90.00
_cell.angle_beta   90.00
_cell.angle_gamma   90.00
#
_symmetry.space_group_name_H-M   'P 1'
#
loop_
_entity.id
_entity.type
_entity.pdbx_description
1 polymer ?
#
loop_
_entity_poly.entity_id
_entity_poly.type
_entity_poly.pdbx_seq_one_letter_code
_entity_poly.pdbx_strand_id
1 'polypeptide(L)'
;ACFAVNAPTRSATIPALVGLRRTPAANALNMTVTQAGIIGAPLIAGLLIGAGDLQLTYAVDAIGLLIALPLLRGLPPLLPDGGGGRINLTGAVRSVGEGFTFLRTQPALLMTFVVDIIAMVFGFPRAVFPELADTTFAGSSNALGWLFAAMSIGAVVAGVLSGPVARVQRQGAVILVAIAAWGIAVALFGVTTSLFWAVFFLAMSGAADMVSAVLRTSILQSGAPDAMRGRMQGVFIVVVAGGPRLGDLRAGAMATSLTIPATMVSGGVLIVVAMVIVAIAVPTFRRYRFDDRDSGSSTPAL
;
A
#
# COMPACT_ATOMS: atom_id res chain seq x y z
N ALA A 1 0.38 15.40 -8.91
CA ALA A 1 1.46 15.62 -9.89
C ALA A 1 2.85 15.45 -9.28
N CYS A 2 3.21 16.20 -8.22
CA CYS A 2 4.58 16.19 -7.66
C CYS A 2 5.04 14.84 -7.09
N PHE A 3 4.14 14.01 -6.52
CA PHE A 3 4.51 12.68 -6.02
C PHE A 3 5.06 11.74 -7.11
N ALA A 4 4.44 11.76 -8.30
CA ALA A 4 4.83 10.90 -9.43
C ALA A 4 6.23 11.25 -9.97
N VAL A 5 6.68 12.49 -9.77
CA VAL A 5 8.05 12.93 -10.11
C VAL A 5 8.99 12.69 -8.94
N ASN A 6 8.59 13.07 -7.72
CA ASN A 6 9.44 13.00 -6.54
C ASN A 6 9.84 11.57 -6.15
N ALA A 7 8.91 10.61 -6.19
CA ALA A 7 9.17 9.23 -5.78
C ALA A 7 10.26 8.51 -6.61
N PRO A 8 10.20 8.51 -7.97
CA PRO A 8 11.26 7.92 -8.78
C PRO A 8 12.56 8.72 -8.71
N THR A 9 12.51 10.06 -8.68
CA THR A 9 13.70 10.89 -8.53
C THR A 9 14.44 10.58 -7.22
N ARG A 10 13.71 10.53 -6.09
CA ARG A 10 14.29 10.19 -4.78
C ARG A 10 14.92 8.80 -4.77
N SER A 11 14.32 7.81 -5.44
CA SER A 11 14.85 6.45 -5.51
C SER A 11 16.10 6.35 -6.39
N ALA A 12 16.20 7.14 -7.46
CA ALA A 12 17.37 7.21 -8.34
C ALA A 12 18.54 7.99 -7.72
N THR A 13 18.25 8.99 -6.89
CA THR A 13 19.25 9.82 -6.21
C THR A 13 20.07 9.04 -5.18
N ILE A 14 19.48 8.05 -4.49
CA ILE A 14 20.16 7.27 -3.45
C ILE A 14 21.46 6.61 -3.95
N PRO A 15 21.42 5.73 -4.98
CA PRO A 15 22.65 5.09 -5.47
C PRO A 15 23.66 6.09 -6.05
N ALA A 16 23.19 7.20 -6.61
CA ALA A 16 24.06 8.26 -7.14
C ALA A 16 24.83 9.02 -6.04
N LEU A 17 24.24 9.18 -4.85
CA LEU A 17 24.88 9.86 -3.71
C LEU A 17 25.83 8.96 -2.92
N VAL A 18 25.48 7.70 -2.70
CA VAL A 18 26.24 6.80 -1.81
C VAL A 18 27.17 5.84 -2.55
N GLY A 19 27.04 5.73 -3.87
CA GLY A 19 27.73 4.76 -4.70
C GLY A 19 27.14 3.34 -4.59
N LEU A 20 27.39 2.52 -5.62
CA LEU A 20 26.81 1.17 -5.75
C LEU A 20 27.14 0.24 -4.57
N ARG A 21 28.35 0.36 -3.98
CA ARG A 21 28.77 -0.47 -2.83
C ARG A 21 27.97 -0.22 -1.55
N ARG A 22 27.46 1.00 -1.33
CA ARG A 22 26.69 1.37 -0.13
C ARG A 22 25.18 1.42 -0.37
N THR A 23 24.75 1.17 -1.60
CA THR A 23 23.33 1.21 -1.99
C THR A 23 22.45 0.27 -1.16
N PRO A 24 22.84 -0.97 -0.82
CA PRO A 24 22.02 -1.84 0.04
C PRO A 24 21.80 -1.24 1.44
N ALA A 25 22.84 -0.70 2.07
CA ALA A 25 22.74 -0.07 3.39
C ALA A 25 21.90 1.23 3.35
N ALA A 26 22.07 2.04 2.29
CA ALA A 26 21.29 3.26 2.10
C ALA A 26 19.80 2.95 1.83
N ASN A 27 19.50 1.90 1.07
CA ASN A 27 18.13 1.43 0.85
C ASN A 27 17.51 0.91 2.15
N ALA A 28 18.24 0.11 2.93
CA ALA A 28 17.75 -0.36 4.23
C ALA A 28 17.40 0.81 5.16
N LEU A 29 18.27 1.82 5.25
CA LEU A 29 17.99 3.04 6.02
C LEU A 29 16.77 3.79 5.48
N ASN A 30 16.64 3.93 4.16
CA ASN A 30 15.50 4.60 3.54
C ASN A 30 14.18 3.87 3.83
N MET A 31 14.20 2.54 3.82
CA MET A 31 13.05 1.72 4.21
C MET A 31 12.69 1.95 5.68
N THR A 32 13.67 1.95 6.58
CA THR A 32 13.43 2.25 8.01
C THR A 32 12.81 3.62 8.21
N VAL A 33 13.35 4.66 7.57
CA VAL A 33 12.80 6.03 7.63
C VAL A 33 11.38 6.08 7.05
N THR A 34 11.14 5.42 5.92
CA THR A 34 9.82 5.40 5.27
C THR A 34 8.80 4.69 6.15
N GLN A 35 9.15 3.57 6.78
CA GLN A 35 8.24 2.85 7.69
C GLN A 35 8.00 3.62 8.98
N ALA A 36 9.03 4.25 9.54
CA ALA A 36 8.87 5.16 10.68
C ALA A 36 7.94 6.33 10.32
N GLY A 37 8.00 6.84 9.08
CA GLY A 37 7.06 7.86 8.58
C GLY A 37 5.64 7.32 8.41
N ILE A 38 5.45 6.15 7.78
CA ILE A 38 4.14 5.54 7.57
C ILE A 38 3.43 5.26 8.91
N ILE A 39 4.19 4.84 9.92
CA ILE A 39 3.65 4.52 11.26
C ILE A 39 3.52 5.79 12.11
N GLY A 40 4.58 6.59 12.16
CA GLY A 40 4.69 7.74 13.05
C GLY A 40 3.89 8.95 12.58
N ALA A 41 3.80 9.22 11.27
CA ALA A 41 3.11 10.41 10.77
C ALA A 41 1.60 10.40 11.11
N PRO A 42 0.83 9.30 10.93
CA PRO A 42 -0.56 9.27 11.35
C PRO A 42 -0.75 9.43 12.87
N LEU A 43 0.16 8.88 13.68
CA LEU A 43 0.12 9.02 15.14
C LEU A 43 0.38 10.46 15.57
N ILE A 44 1.43 11.08 15.02
CA ILE A 44 1.77 12.48 15.29
C ILE A 44 0.66 13.40 14.78
N ALA A 45 0.13 13.17 13.57
CA ALA A 45 -0.97 13.94 13.03
C ALA A 45 -2.23 13.84 13.91
N GLY A 46 -2.58 12.62 14.37
CA GLY A 46 -3.71 12.43 15.28
C GLY A 46 -3.53 13.14 16.62
N LEU A 47 -2.32 13.15 17.18
CA LEU A 47 -1.99 13.89 18.40
C LEU A 47 -2.04 15.42 18.19
N LEU A 48 -1.51 15.92 17.06
CA LEU A 48 -1.52 17.35 16.74
C LEU A 48 -2.94 17.87 16.50
N ILE A 49 -3.78 17.09 15.81
CA ILE A 49 -5.21 17.39 15.63
C ILE A 49 -5.97 17.31 16.96
N GLY A 50 -5.54 16.45 17.89
CA GLY A 50 -6.19 16.34 19.20
C GLY A 50 -5.74 17.39 20.22
N ALA A 51 -4.51 17.90 20.11
CA ALA A 51 -3.93 18.91 20.99
C ALA A 51 -4.13 20.34 20.49
N GLY A 52 -4.42 20.52 19.20
CA GLY A 52 -4.64 21.82 18.57
C GLY A 52 -5.56 21.69 17.35
N ASP A 53 -5.91 22.83 16.77
CA ASP A 53 -6.78 22.87 15.60
C ASP A 53 -6.07 22.33 14.34
N LEU A 54 -6.84 22.06 13.27
CA LEU A 54 -6.32 21.58 11.98
C LEU A 54 -5.17 22.46 11.44
N GLN A 55 -5.21 23.76 11.75
CA GLN A 55 -4.18 24.74 11.40
C GLN A 55 -2.80 24.40 11.95
N LEU A 56 -2.71 23.89 13.18
CA LEU A 56 -1.44 23.56 13.83
C LEU A 56 -0.78 22.36 13.14
N THR A 57 -1.58 21.38 12.72
CA THR A 57 -1.10 20.21 11.98
C THR A 57 -0.53 20.61 10.62
N TYR A 58 -1.23 21.48 9.89
CA TYR A 58 -0.73 22.02 8.62
C TYR A 58 0.50 22.93 8.80
N ALA A 59 0.58 23.70 9.89
CA ALA A 59 1.75 24.52 10.19
C ALA A 59 3.00 23.65 10.45
N VAL A 60 2.86 22.56 11.20
CA VAL A 60 3.96 21.60 11.43
C VAL A 60 4.43 20.96 10.13
N ASP A 61 3.51 20.56 9.24
CA ASP A 61 3.85 20.01 7.92
C ASP A 61 4.59 21.04 7.06
N ALA A 62 4.10 22.29 7.02
CA ALA A 62 4.75 23.39 6.31
C ALA A 62 6.16 23.67 6.84
N ILE A 63 6.35 23.69 8.17
CA ILE A 63 7.67 23.85 8.80
C ILE A 63 8.60 22.70 8.40
N GLY A 64 8.10 21.45 8.41
CA GLY A 64 8.86 20.28 7.98
C GLY A 64 9.35 20.41 6.54
N LEU A 65 8.49 20.86 5.62
CA LEU A 65 8.85 21.12 4.23
C LEU A 65 9.86 22.27 4.10
N LEU A 66 9.70 23.34 4.88
CA LEU A 66 10.63 24.46 4.92
C LEU A 66 12.01 24.06 5.44
N ILE A 67 12.09 23.12 6.38
CA ILE A 67 13.34 22.53 6.86
C ILE A 67 13.95 21.60 5.80
N ALA A 68 13.13 20.83 5.07
CA ALA A 68 13.62 19.92 4.03
C ALA A 68 14.32 20.66 2.87
N LEU A 69 13.83 21.85 2.49
CA LEU A 69 14.40 22.66 1.40
C LEU A 69 15.89 23.00 1.55
N PRO A 70 16.38 23.56 2.68
CA PRO A 70 17.81 23.81 2.87
C PRO A 70 18.63 22.52 2.99
N LEU A 71 18.08 21.42 3.53
CA LEU A 71 18.78 20.13 3.53
C LEU A 71 19.04 19.63 2.10
N LEU A 72 18.09 19.85 1.17
CA LEU A 72 18.28 19.50 -0.24
C LEU A 72 19.36 20.33 -0.93
N ARG A 73 19.57 21.59 -0.51
CA ARG A 73 20.67 22.43 -1.02
C ARG A 73 22.06 21.92 -0.62
N GLY A 74 22.14 21.13 0.46
CA GLY A 74 23.38 20.51 0.91
C GLY A 74 23.76 19.25 0.11
N LEU A 75 22.91 18.79 -0.81
CA LEU A 75 23.23 17.66 -1.66
C LEU A 75 24.20 18.09 -2.78
N PRO A 76 25.25 17.29 -3.06
CA PRO A 76 26.14 17.56 -4.17
C PRO A 76 25.36 17.58 -5.50
N PRO A 77 25.76 18.41 -6.48
CA PRO A 77 25.13 18.43 -7.79
C PRO A 77 25.24 17.04 -8.43
N LEU A 78 24.10 16.40 -8.65
CA LEU A 78 24.02 15.16 -9.41
C LEU A 78 23.99 15.53 -10.89
N LEU A 79 25.17 15.63 -11.48
CA LEU A 79 25.32 15.78 -12.93
C LEU A 79 24.79 14.50 -13.60
N PRO A 80 23.99 14.60 -14.67
CA PRO A 80 23.62 13.43 -15.45
C PRO A 80 24.90 12.76 -15.96
N ASP A 81 25.20 11.54 -15.52
CA ASP A 81 26.26 10.76 -16.13
C ASP A 81 25.89 10.57 -17.61
N GLY A 82 26.71 11.13 -18.50
CA GLY A 82 26.51 11.11 -19.96
C GLY A 82 26.45 9.71 -20.59
N GLY A 83 26.50 8.64 -19.79
CA GLY A 83 26.33 7.24 -20.19
C GLY A 83 24.91 6.67 -20.03
N GLY A 84 23.98 7.40 -19.40
CA GLY A 84 22.58 6.99 -19.33
C GLY A 84 21.89 7.25 -20.66
N GLY A 85 21.84 6.25 -21.56
CA GLY A 85 21.11 6.36 -22.82
C GLY A 85 19.73 6.98 -22.62
N ARG A 86 19.34 7.92 -23.50
CA ARG A 86 18.04 8.62 -23.46
C ARG A 86 16.97 7.65 -23.00
N ILE A 87 16.35 7.90 -21.84
CA ILE A 87 15.20 7.11 -21.40
C ILE A 87 14.17 7.25 -22.49
N ASN A 88 14.08 6.23 -23.35
CA ASN A 88 13.11 6.22 -24.41
C ASN A 88 11.78 5.92 -23.70
N LEU A 89 10.91 6.94 -23.58
CA LEU A 89 9.58 6.78 -23.00
C LEU A 89 8.86 5.59 -23.66
N THR A 90 9.08 5.39 -24.95
CA THR A 90 8.59 4.22 -25.72
C THR A 90 9.14 2.91 -25.17
N GLY A 91 10.42 2.86 -24.80
CA GLY A 91 11.06 1.70 -24.17
C GLY A 91 10.57 1.43 -22.75
N ALA A 92 10.28 2.48 -21.97
CA ALA A 92 9.71 2.36 -20.63
C ALA A 92 8.25 1.87 -20.66
N VAL A 93 7.42 2.39 -21.55
CA VAL A 93 6.04 1.90 -21.74
C VAL A 93 6.05 0.47 -22.26
N ARG A 94 6.94 0.15 -23.21
CA ARG A 94 7.12 -1.22 -23.72
C ARG A 94 7.56 -2.18 -22.61
N SER A 95 8.46 -1.78 -21.72
CA SER A 95 8.94 -2.64 -20.63
C SER A 95 7.84 -2.93 -19.61
N VAL A 96 6.95 -1.97 -19.33
CA VAL A 96 5.73 -2.19 -18.54
C VAL A 96 4.77 -3.14 -19.27
N GLY A 97 4.58 -2.97 -20.58
CA GLY A 97 3.76 -3.87 -21.41
C GLY A 97 4.30 -5.31 -21.46
N GLU A 98 5.62 -5.48 -21.50
CA GLU A 98 6.29 -6.78 -21.36
C GLU A 98 6.03 -7.39 -19.97
N GLY A 99 6.03 -6.57 -18.91
CA GLY A 99 5.63 -6.98 -17.57
C GLY A 99 4.21 -7.53 -17.52
N PHE A 100 3.24 -6.84 -18.12
CA PHE A 100 1.86 -7.34 -18.23
C PHE A 100 1.74 -8.61 -19.07
N THR A 101 2.52 -8.72 -20.15
CA THR A 101 2.56 -9.93 -20.98
C THR A 101 3.10 -11.11 -20.19
N PHE A 102 4.14 -10.91 -19.37
CA PHE A 102 4.66 -11.92 -18.45
C PHE A 102 3.65 -12.30 -17.38
N LEU A 103 2.93 -11.34 -16.79
CA LEU A 103 1.90 -11.67 -15.79
C LEU A 103 0.80 -12.58 -16.34
N ARG A 104 0.46 -12.46 -17.63
CA ARG A 104 -0.51 -13.36 -18.28
C ARG A 104 -0.05 -14.82 -18.32
N THR A 105 1.25 -15.08 -18.31
CA THR A 105 1.78 -16.46 -18.28
C THR A 105 1.87 -17.03 -16.86
N GLN A 106 1.72 -16.17 -15.84
CA GLN A 106 1.80 -16.52 -14.42
C GLN A 106 0.50 -16.15 -13.68
N PRO A 107 -0.56 -17.00 -13.76
CA PRO A 107 -1.87 -16.69 -13.20
C PRO A 107 -1.85 -16.36 -11.71
N ALA A 108 -0.97 -16.98 -10.92
CA ALA A 108 -0.86 -16.69 -9.50
C ALA A 108 -0.39 -15.25 -9.24
N LEU A 109 0.62 -14.78 -9.98
CA LEU A 109 1.13 -13.40 -9.87
C LEU A 109 0.08 -12.40 -10.37
N LEU A 110 -0.56 -12.65 -11.51
CA LEU A 110 -1.62 -11.80 -12.04
C LEU A 110 -2.74 -11.62 -11.01
N MET A 111 -3.16 -12.70 -10.34
CA MET A 111 -4.22 -12.63 -9.35
C MET A 111 -3.85 -11.79 -8.14
N THR A 112 -2.57 -11.75 -7.72
CA THR A 112 -2.15 -10.84 -6.62
C THR A 112 -2.40 -9.38 -6.97
N PHE A 113 -2.17 -8.96 -8.22
CA PHE A 113 -2.48 -7.62 -8.70
C PHE A 113 -3.99 -7.37 -8.84
N VAL A 114 -4.74 -8.36 -9.33
CA VAL A 114 -6.20 -8.23 -9.48
C VAL A 114 -6.87 -8.02 -8.13
N VAL A 115 -6.56 -8.86 -7.14
CA VAL A 115 -7.14 -8.71 -5.79
C VAL A 115 -6.71 -7.42 -5.11
N ASP A 116 -5.49 -6.93 -5.39
CA ASP A 116 -5.00 -5.63 -4.91
C ASP A 116 -5.77 -4.46 -5.51
N ILE A 117 -5.98 -4.45 -6.83
CA ILE A 117 -6.80 -3.42 -7.50
C ILE A 117 -8.22 -3.44 -6.95
N ILE A 118 -8.84 -4.61 -6.80
CA ILE A 118 -10.19 -4.75 -6.23
C ILE A 118 -10.23 -4.13 -4.83
N ALA A 119 -9.25 -4.46 -3.98
CA ALA A 119 -9.17 -3.89 -2.64
C ALA A 119 -9.01 -2.36 -2.71
N MET A 120 -8.04 -1.84 -3.45
CA MET A 120 -7.75 -0.40 -3.55
C MET A 120 -8.92 0.42 -4.11
N VAL A 121 -9.65 -0.11 -5.09
CA VAL A 121 -10.78 0.59 -5.73
C VAL A 121 -12.00 0.63 -4.83
N PHE A 122 -12.26 -0.42 -4.05
CA PHE A 122 -13.50 -0.54 -3.27
C PHE A 122 -13.34 -0.27 -1.77
N GLY A 123 -12.12 -0.22 -1.26
CA GLY A 123 -11.83 -0.10 0.16
C GLY A 123 -12.16 1.22 0.83
N PHE A 124 -12.32 2.26 0.03
CA PHE A 124 -12.03 3.66 0.33
C PHE A 124 -12.51 4.19 1.70
N PRO A 125 -11.68 4.18 2.77
CA PRO A 125 -12.07 4.74 4.06
C PRO A 125 -11.55 6.17 4.26
N ARG A 126 -10.38 6.52 3.68
CA ARG A 126 -9.57 7.67 4.12
C ARG A 126 -10.15 9.04 3.78
N ALA A 127 -10.72 9.20 2.58
CA ALA A 127 -11.29 10.48 2.15
C ALA A 127 -12.55 10.86 2.95
N VAL A 128 -13.16 9.89 3.63
CA VAL A 128 -14.45 10.03 4.30
C VAL A 128 -14.31 10.31 5.80
N PHE A 129 -13.11 10.13 6.36
CA PHE A 129 -12.85 10.33 7.79
C PHE A 129 -13.12 11.75 8.28
N PRO A 130 -12.77 12.84 7.56
CA PRO A 130 -13.08 14.19 8.02
C PRO A 130 -14.58 14.42 8.16
N GLU A 131 -15.36 14.02 7.16
CA GLU A 131 -16.82 14.18 7.19
C GLU A 131 -17.48 13.32 8.28
N LEU A 132 -17.01 12.08 8.47
CA LEU A 132 -17.51 11.21 9.55
C LEU A 132 -17.16 11.75 10.95
N ALA A 133 -15.99 12.35 11.11
CA ALA A 133 -15.58 12.98 12.36
C ALA A 133 -16.51 14.15 12.71
N ASP A 134 -16.87 14.99 11.73
CA ASP A 134 -17.73 16.16 11.94
C ASP A 134 -19.22 15.82 12.04
N THR A 135 -19.68 14.74 11.41
CA THR A 135 -21.11 14.38 11.37
C THR A 135 -21.48 13.27 12.34
N THR A 136 -20.89 12.09 12.18
CA THR A 136 -21.28 10.86 12.90
C THR A 136 -20.63 10.79 14.27
N PHE A 137 -19.40 11.30 14.39
CA PHE A 137 -18.61 11.25 15.63
C PHE A 137 -18.38 12.64 16.26
N ALA A 138 -19.24 13.61 15.93
CA ALA A 138 -19.13 15.02 16.34
C ALA A 138 -18.98 15.24 17.87
N GLY A 139 -19.38 14.26 18.68
CA GLY A 139 -19.24 14.28 20.14
C GLY A 139 -17.82 14.01 20.67
N SER A 140 -16.84 13.71 19.83
CA SER A 140 -15.46 13.46 20.25
C SER A 140 -14.47 14.38 19.53
N SER A 141 -13.77 15.21 20.30
CA SER A 141 -12.76 16.16 19.79
C SER A 141 -11.63 15.50 19.01
N ASN A 142 -11.34 14.22 19.29
CA ASN A 142 -10.21 13.49 18.70
C ASN A 142 -10.67 12.37 17.75
N ALA A 143 -11.93 12.35 17.31
CA ALA A 143 -12.45 11.31 16.42
C ALA A 143 -11.59 11.13 15.17
N LEU A 144 -11.23 12.24 14.50
CA LEU A 144 -10.43 12.20 13.28
C LEU A 144 -9.05 11.56 13.50
N GLY A 145 -8.37 11.92 14.59
CA GLY A 145 -7.08 11.35 14.94
C GLY A 145 -7.15 9.85 15.20
N TRP A 146 -8.17 9.39 15.93
CA TRP A 146 -8.40 7.96 16.16
C TRP A 146 -8.70 7.18 14.88
N LEU A 147 -9.51 7.73 13.97
CA LEU A 147 -9.82 7.07 12.68
C LEU A 147 -8.57 6.90 11.80
N PHE A 148 -7.69 7.91 11.75
CA PHE A 148 -6.42 7.79 11.02
C PHE A 148 -5.42 6.85 11.70
N ALA A 149 -5.33 6.88 13.04
CA ALA A 149 -4.41 6.05 13.80
C ALA A 149 -4.82 4.57 13.80
N ALA A 150 -6.13 4.27 13.78
CA ALA A 150 -6.67 2.92 13.93
C ALA A 150 -6.05 1.91 12.95
N MET A 151 -6.03 2.24 11.64
CA MET A 151 -5.42 1.36 10.63
C MET A 151 -3.93 1.14 10.88
N SER A 152 -3.18 2.18 11.23
CA SER A 152 -1.75 2.07 11.51
C SER A 152 -1.49 1.21 12.75
N ILE A 153 -2.28 1.37 13.82
CA ILE A 153 -2.18 0.54 15.04
C ILE A 153 -2.41 -0.93 14.67
N GLY A 154 -3.47 -1.22 13.91
CA GLY A 154 -3.76 -2.58 13.45
C GLY A 154 -2.64 -3.18 12.61
N ALA A 155 -2.10 -2.40 11.66
CA ALA A 155 -0.99 -2.83 10.81
C ALA A 155 0.29 -3.10 11.61
N VAL A 156 0.63 -2.25 12.59
CA VAL A 156 1.80 -2.44 13.46
C VAL A 156 1.63 -3.70 14.31
N VAL A 157 0.48 -3.87 14.96
CA VAL A 157 0.20 -5.06 15.78
C VAL A 157 0.30 -6.32 14.94
N ALA A 158 -0.33 -6.34 13.76
CA ALA A 158 -0.22 -7.48 12.84
C ALA A 158 1.20 -7.69 12.33
N GLY A 159 1.95 -6.62 12.05
CA GLY A 159 3.35 -6.68 11.61
C GLY A 159 4.26 -7.30 12.66
N VAL A 160 4.16 -6.88 13.92
CA VAL A 160 4.91 -7.46 15.05
C VAL A 160 4.51 -8.92 15.27
N LEU A 161 3.23 -9.24 15.14
CA LEU A 161 2.70 -10.60 15.31
C LEU A 161 2.81 -11.46 14.04
N SER A 162 3.38 -10.96 12.94
CA SER A 162 3.38 -11.62 11.62
C SER A 162 4.37 -12.78 11.50
N GLY A 163 5.22 -13.03 12.52
CA GLY A 163 6.22 -14.10 12.51
C GLY A 163 5.70 -15.47 12.05
N PRO A 164 4.52 -15.94 12.51
CA PRO A 164 3.91 -17.18 12.04
C PRO A 164 3.30 -17.07 10.63
N VAL A 165 2.80 -15.89 10.24
CA VAL A 165 2.17 -15.63 8.93
C VAL A 165 3.17 -15.83 7.80
N ALA A 166 4.43 -15.43 8.01
CA ALA A 166 5.51 -15.63 7.04
C ALA A 166 5.80 -17.11 6.73
N ARG A 167 5.40 -18.05 7.61
CA ARG A 167 5.64 -19.49 7.45
C ARG A 167 4.45 -20.23 6.81
N VAL A 168 3.38 -19.53 6.46
CA VAL A 168 2.18 -20.19 5.94
C VAL A 168 2.42 -20.64 4.50
N GLN A 169 2.37 -21.96 4.29
CA GLN A 169 2.53 -22.54 2.96
C GLN A 169 1.43 -22.10 2.00
N ARG A 170 0.16 -22.01 2.44
CA ARG A 170 -1.00 -21.66 1.57
C ARG A 170 -1.20 -20.15 1.41
N GLN A 171 -0.20 -19.44 0.91
CA GLN A 171 -0.20 -17.97 0.84
C GLN A 171 -1.41 -17.40 0.08
N GLY A 172 -1.82 -18.01 -1.04
CA GLY A 172 -2.93 -17.50 -1.86
C GLY A 172 -4.30 -17.57 -1.16
N ALA A 173 -4.57 -18.63 -0.39
CA ALA A 173 -5.79 -18.74 0.41
C ALA A 173 -5.83 -17.70 1.54
N VAL A 174 -4.68 -17.47 2.20
CA VAL A 174 -4.60 -16.49 3.29
C VAL A 174 -4.81 -15.08 2.77
N ILE A 175 -4.26 -14.73 1.60
CA ILE A 175 -4.50 -13.43 0.95
C ILE A 175 -6.00 -13.20 0.71
N LEU A 176 -6.71 -14.19 0.16
CA LEU A 176 -8.15 -14.08 -0.09
C LEU A 176 -8.95 -13.87 1.21
N VAL A 177 -8.62 -14.64 2.25
CA VAL A 177 -9.28 -14.50 3.56
C VAL A 177 -8.97 -13.16 4.21
N ALA A 178 -7.72 -12.69 4.11
CA ALA A 178 -7.31 -11.39 4.66
C ALA A 178 -8.04 -10.24 3.95
N ILE A 179 -8.11 -10.23 2.63
CA ILE A 179 -8.82 -9.18 1.88
C ILE A 179 -10.34 -9.27 2.12
N ALA A 180 -10.91 -10.46 2.27
CA ALA A 180 -12.31 -10.62 2.65
C ALA A 180 -12.58 -10.07 4.07
N ALA A 181 -11.72 -10.41 5.04
CA ALA A 181 -11.82 -9.88 6.41
C ALA A 181 -11.70 -8.35 6.45
N TRP A 182 -10.82 -7.79 5.60
CA TRP A 182 -10.71 -6.36 5.40
C TRP A 182 -12.02 -5.74 4.87
N GLY A 183 -12.63 -6.34 3.84
CA GLY A 183 -13.93 -5.90 3.30
C GLY A 183 -15.06 -5.98 4.33
N ILE A 184 -15.11 -7.04 5.14
CA ILE A 184 -16.07 -7.18 6.25
C ILE A 184 -15.87 -6.06 7.28
N ALA A 185 -14.63 -5.80 7.68
CA ALA A 185 -14.32 -4.76 8.64
C ALA A 185 -14.71 -3.36 8.12
N VAL A 186 -14.48 -3.08 6.83
CA VAL A 186 -14.93 -1.83 6.19
C VAL A 186 -16.46 -1.71 6.17
N ALA A 187 -17.17 -2.81 5.87
CA ALA A 187 -18.63 -2.81 5.89
C ALA A 187 -19.19 -2.59 7.31
N LEU A 188 -18.61 -3.25 8.32
CA LEU A 188 -18.98 -3.07 9.73
C LEU A 188 -18.68 -1.66 10.25
N PHE A 189 -17.57 -1.06 9.79
CA PHE A 189 -17.27 0.34 10.06
C PHE A 189 -18.31 1.28 9.43
N GLY A 190 -18.81 0.98 8.23
CA GLY A 190 -19.84 1.79 7.59
C GLY A 190 -21.19 1.83 8.33
N VAL A 191 -21.52 0.80 9.12
CA VAL A 191 -22.80 0.74 9.87
C VAL A 191 -22.69 1.19 11.32
N THR A 192 -21.47 1.35 11.86
CA THR A 192 -21.30 1.69 13.27
C THR A 192 -21.40 3.19 13.50
N THR A 193 -22.09 3.58 14.56
CA THR A 193 -22.18 4.96 15.05
C THR A 193 -21.32 5.21 16.29
N SER A 194 -20.74 4.15 16.86
CA SER A 194 -19.85 4.24 18.01
C SER A 194 -18.39 4.36 17.56
N LEU A 195 -17.70 5.42 18.02
CA LEU A 195 -16.29 5.66 17.70
C LEU A 195 -15.39 4.49 18.13
N PHE A 196 -15.68 3.85 19.27
CA PHE A 196 -14.91 2.70 19.75
C PHE A 196 -14.96 1.54 18.75
N TRP A 197 -16.17 1.18 18.29
CA TRP A 197 -16.35 0.11 17.30
C TRP A 197 -15.78 0.49 15.94
N ALA A 198 -15.87 1.76 15.55
CA ALA A 198 -15.25 2.26 14.33
C ALA A 198 -13.73 2.06 14.34
N VAL A 199 -13.07 2.48 15.42
CA VAL A 199 -11.63 2.29 15.62
C VAL A 199 -11.26 0.81 15.62
N PHE A 200 -12.04 -0.03 16.30
CA PHE A 200 -11.81 -1.47 16.34
C PHE A 200 -11.86 -2.11 14.94
N PHE A 201 -12.89 -1.82 14.14
CA PHE A 201 -13.00 -2.36 12.79
C PHE A 201 -11.91 -1.80 11.86
N LEU A 202 -11.56 -0.52 11.97
CA LEU A 202 -10.44 0.06 11.21
C LEU A 202 -9.09 -0.56 11.61
N ALA A 203 -8.88 -0.90 12.87
CA ALA A 203 -7.69 -1.62 13.30
C ALA A 203 -7.66 -3.06 12.74
N MET A 204 -8.80 -3.76 12.75
CA MET A 204 -8.91 -5.09 12.12
C MET A 204 -8.64 -5.03 10.61
N SER A 205 -9.14 -3.99 9.94
CA SER A 205 -8.85 -3.66 8.55
C SER A 205 -7.33 -3.46 8.34
N GLY A 206 -6.68 -2.58 9.11
CA GLY A 206 -5.22 -2.37 9.01
C GLY A 206 -4.40 -3.66 9.24
N ALA A 207 -4.82 -4.50 10.19
CA ALA A 207 -4.19 -5.78 10.47
C ALA A 207 -4.30 -6.75 9.28
N ALA A 208 -5.49 -6.86 8.69
CA ALA A 208 -5.75 -7.74 7.55
C ALA A 208 -4.98 -7.27 6.28
N ASP A 209 -4.91 -5.97 6.04
CA ASP A 209 -4.12 -5.41 4.93
C ASP A 209 -2.63 -5.71 5.10
N MET A 210 -2.09 -5.55 6.31
CA MET A 210 -0.68 -5.89 6.59
C MET A 210 -0.37 -7.36 6.29
N VAL A 211 -1.22 -8.29 6.73
CA VAL A 211 -1.07 -9.73 6.44
C VAL A 211 -1.07 -9.99 4.92
N SER A 212 -2.02 -9.40 4.20
CA SER A 212 -2.11 -9.52 2.74
C SER A 212 -0.87 -8.91 2.04
N ALA A 213 -0.39 -7.77 2.49
CA ALA A 213 0.77 -7.08 1.91
C ALA A 213 2.07 -7.89 2.05
N VAL A 214 2.32 -8.49 3.21
CA VAL A 214 3.50 -9.36 3.42
C VAL A 214 3.49 -10.53 2.44
N LEU A 215 2.36 -11.23 2.33
CA LEU A 215 2.26 -12.42 1.48
C LEU A 215 2.33 -12.06 -0.01
N ARG A 216 1.67 -10.98 -0.46
CA ARG A 216 1.76 -10.52 -1.86
C ARG A 216 3.18 -10.12 -2.22
N THR A 217 3.89 -9.43 -1.32
CA THR A 217 5.30 -9.06 -1.53
C THR A 217 6.17 -10.32 -1.65
N SER A 218 5.94 -11.32 -0.79
CA SER A 218 6.63 -12.61 -0.86
C SER A 218 6.40 -13.33 -2.20
N ILE A 219 5.14 -13.44 -2.65
CA ILE A 219 4.80 -14.06 -3.94
C ILE A 219 5.47 -13.32 -5.11
N LEU A 220 5.46 -11.98 -5.09
CA LEU A 220 6.10 -11.17 -6.13
C LEU A 220 7.63 -11.36 -6.15
N GLN A 221 8.26 -11.50 -4.99
CA GLN A 221 9.70 -11.71 -4.88
C GLN A 221 10.12 -13.13 -5.28
N SER A 222 9.30 -14.14 -4.97
CA SER A 222 9.61 -15.54 -5.29
C SER A 222 9.28 -15.93 -6.73
N GLY A 223 8.21 -15.37 -7.31
CA GLY A 223 7.72 -15.77 -8.64
C GLY A 223 8.41 -15.07 -9.82
N ALA A 224 9.30 -14.11 -9.57
CA ALA A 224 9.85 -13.24 -10.59
C ALA A 224 11.34 -13.52 -10.88
N PRO A 225 11.69 -13.94 -12.11
CA PRO A 225 13.08 -14.02 -12.52
C PRO A 225 13.78 -12.66 -12.36
N ASP A 226 15.07 -12.66 -11.99
CA ASP A 226 15.85 -11.45 -11.75
C ASP A 226 15.77 -10.44 -12.91
N ALA A 227 15.75 -10.92 -14.15
CA ALA A 227 15.62 -10.11 -15.37
C ALA A 227 14.23 -9.44 -15.55
N MET A 228 13.21 -9.92 -14.83
CA MET A 228 11.84 -9.39 -14.87
C MET A 228 11.51 -8.46 -13.70
N ARG A 229 12.28 -8.48 -12.61
CA ARG A 229 11.97 -7.72 -11.38
C ARG A 229 11.71 -6.23 -11.64
N GLY A 230 12.56 -5.56 -12.42
CA GLY A 230 12.39 -4.14 -12.76
C GLY A 230 11.12 -3.84 -13.56
N ARG A 231 10.74 -4.75 -14.47
CA ARG A 231 9.51 -4.64 -15.28
C ARG A 231 8.26 -4.89 -14.43
N MET A 232 8.30 -5.89 -13.56
CA MET A 232 7.21 -6.14 -12.62
C MET A 232 7.05 -5.02 -11.59
N GLN A 233 8.15 -4.43 -11.13
CA GLN A 233 8.09 -3.26 -10.25
C GLN A 233 7.41 -2.07 -10.93
N GLY A 234 7.64 -1.89 -12.24
CA GLY A 234 6.92 -0.89 -13.05
C GLY A 234 5.41 -1.14 -13.06
N VAL A 235 4.98 -2.39 -13.28
CA VAL A 235 3.56 -2.77 -13.19
C VAL A 235 3.00 -2.51 -11.79
N PHE A 236 3.73 -2.87 -10.74
CA PHE A 236 3.34 -2.62 -9.36
C PHE A 236 3.14 -1.13 -9.06
N ILE A 237 4.04 -0.26 -9.54
CA ILE A 237 3.88 1.18 -9.39
C ILE A 237 2.62 1.68 -10.10
N VAL A 238 2.33 1.21 -11.32
CA VAL A 238 1.11 1.58 -12.06
C VAL A 238 -0.14 1.19 -11.26
N VAL A 239 -0.14 -0.01 -10.69
CA VAL A 239 -1.27 -0.52 -9.90
C VAL A 239 -1.43 0.24 -8.58
N VAL A 240 -0.36 0.41 -7.80
CA VAL A 240 -0.42 1.04 -6.48
C VAL A 240 -0.64 2.54 -6.55
N ALA A 241 -0.11 3.21 -7.58
CA ALA A 241 -0.33 4.64 -7.78
C ALA A 241 -1.68 4.94 -8.44
N GLY A 242 -2.14 4.07 -9.34
CA GLY A 242 -3.38 4.25 -10.11
C GLY A 242 -4.63 3.70 -9.40
N GLY A 243 -4.54 2.56 -8.74
CA GLY A 243 -5.64 1.86 -8.07
C GLY A 243 -6.41 2.76 -7.09
N PRO A 244 -5.74 3.42 -6.12
CA PRO A 244 -6.40 4.35 -5.22
C PRO A 244 -7.10 5.51 -5.94
N ARG A 245 -6.62 5.95 -7.12
CA ARG A 245 -7.25 7.03 -7.89
C ARG A 245 -8.55 6.60 -8.56
N LEU A 246 -8.64 5.35 -8.98
CA LEU A 246 -9.90 4.77 -9.43
C LEU A 246 -10.90 4.66 -8.27
N GLY A 247 -10.41 4.36 -7.07
CA GLY A 247 -11.20 4.41 -5.84
C GLY A 247 -11.70 5.82 -5.53
N ASP A 248 -10.83 6.84 -5.58
CA ASP A 248 -11.19 8.27 -5.44
C ASP A 248 -12.30 8.65 -6.43
N LEU A 249 -12.17 8.26 -7.70
CA LEU A 249 -13.14 8.56 -8.75
C LEU A 249 -14.50 7.90 -8.47
N ARG A 250 -14.52 6.63 -8.07
CA ARG A 250 -15.74 5.93 -7.65
C ARG A 250 -16.36 6.62 -6.43
N ALA A 251 -15.55 6.93 -5.42
CA ALA A 251 -16.02 7.57 -4.20
C ALA A 251 -16.64 8.94 -4.50
N GLY A 252 -16.00 9.76 -5.35
CA GLY A 252 -16.56 11.04 -5.78
C GLY A 252 -17.86 10.90 -6.58
N ALA A 253 -17.96 9.89 -7.45
CA ALA A 253 -19.20 9.61 -8.19
C ALA A 253 -20.33 9.08 -7.27
N MET A 254 -20.00 8.32 -6.24
CA MET A 254 -20.97 7.82 -5.26
C MET A 254 -21.38 8.90 -4.25
N ALA A 255 -20.50 9.85 -3.92
CA ALA A 255 -20.78 10.94 -2.99
C ALA A 255 -21.97 11.83 -3.42
N THR A 256 -22.30 11.88 -4.70
CA THR A 256 -23.46 12.63 -5.22
C THR A 256 -24.78 11.87 -5.15
N SER A 257 -24.75 10.55 -4.96
CA SER A 257 -25.91 9.67 -5.13
C SER A 257 -26.19 8.75 -3.94
N LEU A 258 -25.20 8.48 -3.09
CA LEU A 258 -25.28 7.59 -1.95
C LEU A 258 -24.79 8.29 -0.68
N THR A 259 -25.36 7.89 0.46
CA THR A 259 -24.82 8.29 1.76
C THR A 259 -23.46 7.62 2.01
N ILE A 260 -22.64 8.25 2.85
CA ILE A 260 -21.34 7.72 3.26
C ILE A 260 -21.43 6.26 3.76
N PRO A 261 -22.31 5.92 4.72
CA PRO A 261 -22.49 4.55 5.18
C PRO A 261 -22.79 3.57 4.05
N ALA A 262 -23.70 3.93 3.14
CA ALA A 262 -24.09 3.08 2.02
C ALA A 262 -22.93 2.83 1.05
N THR A 263 -22.10 3.85 0.82
CA THR A 263 -20.90 3.75 -0.01
C THR A 263 -19.87 2.78 0.60
N MET A 264 -19.66 2.86 1.91
CA MET A 264 -18.70 2.01 2.61
C MET A 264 -19.17 0.56 2.72
N VAL A 265 -20.45 0.34 3.05
CA VAL A 265 -21.05 -1.00 3.12
C VAL A 265 -21.03 -1.65 1.74
N SER A 266 -21.44 -0.94 0.69
CA SER A 266 -21.42 -1.48 -0.67
C SER A 266 -20.00 -1.78 -1.16
N GLY A 267 -19.01 -0.97 -0.79
CA GLY A 267 -17.58 -1.23 -1.05
C GLY A 267 -17.10 -2.50 -0.36
N GLY A 268 -17.32 -2.61 0.95
CA GLY A 268 -16.94 -3.77 1.75
C GLY A 268 -17.60 -5.07 1.28
N VAL A 269 -18.90 -5.04 0.99
CA VAL A 269 -19.64 -6.19 0.43
C VAL A 269 -19.08 -6.59 -0.93
N LEU A 270 -18.82 -5.63 -1.82
CA LEU A 270 -18.28 -5.91 -3.14
C LEU A 270 -16.89 -6.55 -3.07
N ILE A 271 -16.05 -6.15 -2.12
CA ILE A 271 -14.76 -6.78 -1.86
C ILE A 271 -14.96 -8.24 -1.46
N VAL A 272 -15.86 -8.53 -0.52
CA VAL A 272 -16.13 -9.89 -0.05
C VAL A 272 -16.63 -10.76 -1.20
N VAL A 273 -17.62 -10.26 -1.96
CA VAL A 273 -18.17 -10.96 -3.13
C VAL A 273 -17.08 -11.21 -4.17
N ALA A 274 -16.25 -10.22 -4.47
CA ALA A 274 -15.15 -10.37 -5.42
C ALA A 274 -14.12 -11.41 -4.95
N MET A 275 -13.77 -11.44 -3.65
CA MET A 275 -12.87 -12.45 -3.12
C MET A 275 -13.46 -13.86 -3.19
N VAL A 276 -14.76 -14.01 -2.94
CA VAL A 276 -15.46 -15.30 -3.10
C VAL A 276 -15.45 -15.73 -4.56
N ILE A 277 -15.75 -14.82 -5.51
CA ILE A 277 -15.70 -15.10 -6.94
C ILE A 277 -14.30 -15.53 -7.35
N VAL A 278 -13.25 -14.82 -6.94
CA VAL A 278 -11.86 -15.18 -7.25
C VAL A 278 -11.49 -16.54 -6.64
N ALA A 279 -11.93 -16.81 -5.41
CA ALA A 279 -11.69 -18.09 -4.74
C ALA A 279 -12.32 -19.30 -5.45
N ILE A 280 -13.45 -19.09 -6.14
CA ILE A 280 -14.17 -20.12 -6.91
C ILE A 280 -13.62 -20.22 -8.34
N ALA A 281 -13.49 -19.09 -9.02
CA ALA A 281 -13.11 -19.02 -10.44
C ALA A 281 -11.63 -19.32 -10.66
N VAL A 282 -10.77 -19.09 -9.67
CA VAL A 282 -9.30 -19.24 -9.81
C VAL A 282 -8.73 -20.16 -8.72
N PRO A 283 -9.06 -21.46 -8.77
CA PRO A 283 -8.61 -22.42 -7.77
C PRO A 283 -7.08 -22.54 -7.72
N THR A 284 -6.38 -22.24 -8.81
CA THR A 284 -4.91 -22.19 -8.87
C THR A 284 -4.32 -21.15 -7.91
N PHE A 285 -4.94 -19.97 -7.79
CA PHE A 285 -4.51 -18.94 -6.86
C PHE A 285 -4.83 -19.34 -5.41
N ARG A 286 -6.04 -19.84 -5.16
CA ARG A 286 -6.43 -20.33 -3.83
C ARG A 286 -5.54 -21.49 -3.35
N ARG A 287 -5.12 -22.36 -4.26
CA ARG A 287 -4.26 -23.52 -3.97
C ARG A 287 -2.77 -23.17 -4.02
N TYR A 288 -2.40 -21.92 -4.32
CA TYR A 288 -1.00 -21.52 -4.39
C TYR A 288 -0.30 -21.83 -3.06
N ARG A 289 0.79 -22.59 -3.16
CA ARG A 289 1.65 -22.92 -2.04
C ARG A 289 3.05 -22.39 -2.29
N PHE A 290 3.64 -21.78 -1.26
CA PHE A 290 5.06 -21.49 -1.22
C PHE A 290 5.80 -22.80 -0.96
N ASP A 291 6.67 -23.22 -1.89
CA ASP A 291 7.55 -24.38 -1.72
C ASP A 291 8.97 -23.87 -1.45
N ASP A 292 9.52 -24.24 -0.30
CA ASP A 292 10.84 -23.79 0.18
C ASP A 292 11.99 -24.42 -0.63
N ARG A 293 11.69 -25.44 -1.45
CA ARG A 293 12.66 -26.24 -2.20
C ARG A 293 13.40 -25.50 -3.31
N ASP A 294 12.82 -24.42 -3.85
CA ASP A 294 13.44 -23.63 -4.92
C ASP A 294 14.54 -22.68 -4.41
N SER A 295 14.66 -22.50 -3.08
CA SER A 295 15.71 -21.68 -2.47
C SER A 295 17.06 -22.40 -2.32
N GLY A 296 17.10 -23.74 -2.51
CA GLY A 296 18.27 -24.58 -2.21
C GLY A 296 18.97 -25.23 -3.40
N SER A 297 18.47 -25.11 -4.64
CA SER A 297 19.02 -25.84 -5.80
C SER A 297 19.94 -25.01 -6.72
N SER A 298 20.63 -24.00 -6.19
CA SER A 298 21.77 -23.39 -6.87
C SER A 298 23.06 -24.15 -6.54
N THR A 299 23.10 -25.44 -6.88
CA THR A 299 24.38 -26.15 -7.02
C THR A 299 24.89 -25.86 -8.43
N PRO A 300 26.04 -25.20 -8.62
CA PRO A 300 26.61 -25.05 -9.94
C PRO A 300 27.07 -26.44 -10.40
N ALA A 301 26.47 -26.96 -11.46
CA ALA A 301 27.02 -28.10 -12.18
C ALA A 301 28.37 -27.65 -12.76
N LEU A 302 29.43 -28.36 -12.34
CA LEU A 302 30.75 -28.35 -12.99
C LEU A 302 30.64 -28.99 -14.39
#